data_AF-A0A840CPI9-F1
#
_entry.id   AF-A0A840CPI9-F1
#
_cell.length_a   1.000
_cell.length_b   1.000
_cell.length_c   1.000
_cell.angle_alpha   90.00
_cell.angle_beta   90.00
_cell.angle_gamma   90.00
#
_symmetry.space_group_name_H-M   'P 1'
#
loop_
_entity.id
_entity.type
_entity.pdbx_description
1 polymer ?
#
loop_
_entity_poly.entity_id
_entity_poly.type
_entity_poly.pdbx_seq_one_letter_code
_entity_poly.pdbx_strand_id
1 'polypeptide(L)' 'MKNQTYIDMGKTYLKELLANCNEAQQLMFKRMYSHQNLDKDINQVVDDMDSEKIDWAISQCEKTVEKNNS' A
#
# COMPACT_ATOMS: atom_id res chain seq x y z
N MET A 1 -5.70 17.99 -11.14
CA MET A 1 -4.60 18.17 -10.16
C MET A 1 -5.12 17.70 -8.81
N LYS A 2 -4.66 16.55 -8.29
CA LYS A 2 -5.08 16.08 -6.97
C LYS A 2 -4.38 16.90 -5.89
N ASN A 3 -5.05 17.14 -4.77
CA ASN A 3 -4.48 17.89 -3.66
C ASN A 3 -3.36 17.06 -3.00
N GLN A 4 -2.16 17.64 -2.90
CA GLN A 4 -0.97 16.92 -2.44
C GLN A 4 -1.10 16.43 -0.99
N THR A 5 -1.73 17.22 -0.11
CA THR A 5 -1.93 16.84 1.30
C THR A 5 -2.75 15.56 1.42
N TYR A 6 -3.83 15.40 0.63
CA TYR A 6 -4.61 14.15 0.65
C TYR A 6 -3.83 12.95 0.11
N ILE A 7 -2.97 13.15 -0.89
CA ILE A 7 -2.09 12.09 -1.40
C ILE A 7 -1.13 11.63 -0.31
N ASP A 8 -0.49 12.57 0.39
CA ASP A 8 0.49 12.25 1.43
C ASP A 8 -0.16 11.58 2.64
N MET A 9 -1.36 12.02 3.03
CA MET A 9 -2.16 11.35 4.06
C MET A 9 -2.52 9.91 3.64
N GLY A 10 -2.98 9.71 2.40
CA GLY A 10 -3.32 8.39 1.89
C GLY A 10 -2.11 7.45 1.83
N LYS A 11 -0.94 7.95 1.40
CA LYS A 11 0.32 7.18 1.43
C LYS A 11 0.71 6.81 2.85
N THR A 12 0.59 7.74 3.79
CA THR A 12 0.90 7.49 5.21
C THR A 12 0.01 6.39 5.77
N TYR A 13 -1.31 6.50 5.59
CA TYR A 13 -2.26 5.49 6.04
C TYR A 13 -2.03 4.12 5.38
N LEU A 14 -1.71 4.09 4.08
CA LEU A 14 -1.41 2.85 3.38
C LEU A 14 -0.16 2.15 3.95
N LYS A 15 0.88 2.89 4.33
CA LYS A 15 2.07 2.33 4.99
C LYS A 15 1.73 1.75 6.35
N GLU A 16 0.86 2.40 7.13
CA GLU A 16 0.39 1.90 8.42
C GLU A 16 -0.39 0.58 8.27
N LEU A 17 -1.28 0.49 7.27
CA LEU A 17 -1.99 -0.76 6.97
C LEU A 17 -1.02 -1.89 6.59
N LEU A 18 -0.04 -1.60 5.73
CA LEU A 18 0.95 -2.59 5.30
C LEU A 18 1.86 -3.05 6.44
N ALA A 19 2.13 -2.21 7.44
CA ALA A 19 2.86 -2.61 8.65
C ALA A 19 2.10 -3.67 9.48
N ASN A 20 0.78 -3.77 9.32
CA ASN A 20 -0.07 -4.80 9.94
C ASN A 20 -0.23 -6.06 9.06
N CYS A 21 0.36 -6.08 7.86
CA CYS A 21 0.38 -7.22 6.97
C CYS A 21 1.63 -8.08 7.20
N ASN A 22 1.49 -9.40 7.09
CA ASN A 22 2.64 -10.32 7.10
C ASN A 22 3.44 -10.26 5.79
N GLU A 23 4.60 -10.91 5.76
CA GLU A 23 5.51 -10.88 4.60
C GLU A 23 4.85 -11.36 3.31
N ALA A 24 4.03 -12.42 3.35
CA ALA A 24 3.34 -12.93 2.17
C ALA A 24 2.31 -11.94 1.62
N GLN A 25 1.59 -11.25 2.51
CA GLN A 25 0.63 -10.20 2.16
C GLN A 25 1.33 -8.97 1.58
N GLN A 26 2.43 -8.51 2.21
CA GLN A 26 3.26 -7.43 1.68
C GLN A 26 3.86 -7.80 0.32
N LEU A 27 4.32 -9.05 0.13
CA LEU A 27 4.81 -9.54 -1.15
C LEU A 27 3.70 -9.50 -2.21
N MET A 28 2.47 -9.83 -1.85
CA MET A 28 1.33 -9.74 -2.77
C MET A 28 1.06 -8.30 -3.19
N PHE A 29 1.18 -7.35 -2.28
CA PHE A 29 1.14 -5.92 -2.61
C PHE A 29 2.24 -5.51 -3.60
N LYS A 30 3.49 -5.93 -3.34
CA LYS A 30 4.62 -5.66 -4.25
C LYS A 30 4.40 -6.25 -5.64
N ARG A 31 3.78 -7.43 -5.76
CA ARG A 31 3.42 -8.03 -7.06
C ARG A 31 2.41 -7.20 -7.85
N MET A 32 1.59 -6.38 -7.19
CA MET A 32 0.62 -5.52 -7.87
C MET A 32 1.22 -4.18 -8.28
N TYR A 33 2.03 -3.58 -7.40
CA TYR A 33 2.47 -2.18 -7.56
C TYR A 33 3.97 -2.00 -7.84
N SER A 34 4.77 -3.07 -7.73
CA SER A 34 6.21 -3.08 -8.02
C SER A 34 6.66 -4.41 -8.66
N HIS A 35 5.85 -4.94 -9.59
CA HIS A 35 6.08 -6.27 -10.17
C HIS A 35 7.45 -6.45 -10.86
N GLN A 36 8.12 -5.36 -11.21
CA GLN A 36 9.46 -5.38 -11.83
C GLN A 36 10.60 -5.46 -10.80
N ASN A 37 10.33 -5.15 -9.52
CA ASN A 37 11.34 -5.16 -8.46
C ASN A 37 10.70 -5.51 -7.11
N LEU A 38 10.60 -6.80 -6.82
CA LEU A 38 9.98 -7.31 -5.58
C LEU A 38 10.84 -7.13 -4.33
N ASP A 39 12.14 -6.89 -4.50
CA ASP A 39 13.08 -6.64 -3.40
C ASP A 39 13.02 -5.19 -2.91
N LYS A 40 12.32 -4.32 -3.65
CA LYS A 40 12.13 -2.91 -3.28
C LYS A 40 11.48 -2.79 -1.91
N ASP A 41 11.96 -1.83 -1.11
CA ASP A 41 11.34 -1.50 0.17
C ASP A 41 9.85 -1.17 -0.01
N ILE A 42 9.00 -1.71 0.87
CA ILE A 42 7.54 -1.59 0.74
C ILE A 42 7.06 -0.14 0.85
N ASN A 43 7.71 0.68 1.68
CA ASN A 43 7.36 2.09 1.82
C ASN A 43 7.74 2.86 0.56
N GLN A 44 8.89 2.53 -0.04
CA GLN A 44 9.27 3.11 -1.33
C GLN A 44 8.30 2.69 -2.45
N VAL A 45 7.74 1.48 -2.42
CA VAL A 45 6.68 1.08 -3.37
C VAL A 45 5.45 1.99 -3.23
N VAL A 46 5.07 2.36 -2.00
CA VAL A 46 3.96 3.31 -1.76
C VAL A 46 4.33 4.73 -2.20
N ASP A 47 5.56 5.17 -1.96
CA ASP A 47 6.02 6.50 -2.35
C ASP A 47 6.07 6.70 -3.86
N ASP A 48 6.44 5.66 -4.60
CA ASP A 48 6.50 5.68 -6.06
C ASP A 48 5.15 5.35 -6.72
N MET A 49 4.11 5.04 -5.93
CA MET A 49 2.79 4.70 -6.44
C MET A 49 2.11 5.93 -7.08
N ASP A 50 1.45 5.69 -8.21
CA ASP A 50 0.53 6.64 -8.81
C ASP A 50 -0.61 7.00 -7.83
N SER A 51 -0.80 8.31 -7.63
CA SER A 51 -1.85 8.88 -6.78
C SER A 51 -3.27 8.42 -7.15
N GLU A 52 -3.51 7.95 -8.36
CA GLU A 52 -4.80 7.38 -8.78
C GLU A 52 -5.09 6.02 -8.17
N LYS A 53 -4.06 5.30 -7.70
CA LYS A 53 -4.18 3.95 -7.17
C LYS A 53 -4.30 3.88 -5.64
N ILE A 54 -4.03 4.98 -4.95
CA ILE A 54 -3.95 5.05 -3.47
C ILE A 54 -5.25 4.56 -2.83
N ASP A 55 -6.41 5.12 -3.23
CA ASP A 55 -7.70 4.77 -2.61
C ASP A 55 -8.01 3.27 -2.75
N TRP A 56 -7.78 2.71 -3.94
CA TRP A 56 -8.00 1.27 -4.16
C TRP A 56 -7.02 0.42 -3.37
N ALA A 57 -5.74 0.81 -3.32
CA ALA A 57 -4.72 0.12 -2.55
C ALA A 57 -5.06 0.09 -1.05
N ILE A 58 -5.57 1.21 -0.52
CA ILE A 58 -6.08 1.32 0.86
C ILE A 58 -7.20 0.30 1.07
N SER A 59 -8.25 0.31 0.25
CA SER A 59 -9.38 -0.62 0.41
C SER A 59 -8.97 -2.10 0.36
N GLN A 60 -7.96 -2.46 -0.43
CA GLN A 60 -7.43 -3.83 -0.46
C GLN A 60 -6.66 -4.19 0.82
N CYS A 61 -5.86 -3.24 1.34
CA CYS A 61 -5.09 -3.47 2.55
C CYS A 61 -5.99 -3.50 3.80
N GLU A 62 -7.00 -2.62 3.89
CA GLU A 62 -8.00 -2.65 4.97
C GLU A 62 -8.67 -4.01 5.09
N LYS A 63 -9.18 -4.56 3.98
CA LYS A 63 -9.79 -5.90 3.96
C LYS A 63 -8.83 -7.02 4.34
N THR A 64 -7.55 -6.85 4.04
CA THR A 64 -6.51 -7.82 4.41
C THR A 64 -6.25 -7.78 5.91
N VAL A 65 -6.12 -6.59 6.48
CA VAL A 65 -5.92 -6.38 7.92
C VAL A 65 -7.16 -6.80 8.72
N GLU A 66 -8.36 -6.50 8.25
CA GLU A 66 -9.62 -6.95 8.88
C GLU A 66 -9.66 -8.48 9.02
N LYS A 67 -9.26 -9.21 7.97
CA LYS A 67 -9.17 -10.67 7.98
C LYS A 67 -8.08 -11.21 8.91
N ASN A 68 -7.02 -10.45 9.18
CA ASN A 68 -5.99 -10.86 10.13
C ASN A 68 -6.50 -10.83 11.58
N ASN A 69 -7.53 -10.03 11.85
CA ASN A 69 -8.11 -9.81 13.18
C ASN A 69 -9.46 -10.55 13.40
N SER A 70 -9.91 -11.32 12.40
CA SER A 70 -11.14 -12.12 12.44
C SER A 70 -10.85 -13.58 12.81
#